data_AF-A0A651D9R4-F1
#
_entry.id   AF-A0A651D9R4-F1
#
_cell.length_a   1.000
_cell.length_b   1.000
_cell.length_c   1.000
_cell.angle_alpha   90.00
_cell.angle_beta   90.00
_cell.angle_gamma   90.00
#
_symmetry.space_group_name_H-M   'P 1'
#
loop_
_entity.id
_entity.type
_entity.pdbx_description
1 polymer ?
#
loop_
_entity_poly.entity_id
_entity_poly.type
_entity_poly.pdbx_seq_one_letter_code
_entity_poly.pdbx_strand_id
1 'polypeptide(L)'
;MRNSAIPLTALAMVSLLIALSLVTWRQTRSLEALAELDRVERDISLLRAEKEELERTIQSLESRGHVVPTARDRLNMRTPTAGEIILLPGDPR
;
A
#
# COMPACT_ATOMS: atom_id res chain seq x y z
N MET A 1 -15.63 -40.13 -52.41
CA MET A 1 -15.73 -39.65 -51.01
C MET A 1 -14.43 -39.04 -50.47
N ARG A 2 -13.44 -38.63 -51.30
CA ARG A 2 -12.13 -38.15 -50.83
C ARG A 2 -11.98 -36.62 -50.78
N ASN A 3 -12.86 -35.87 -51.45
CA ASN A 3 -12.74 -34.40 -51.55
C ASN A 3 -13.51 -33.63 -50.47
N SER A 4 -14.48 -34.24 -49.78
CA SER A 4 -15.30 -33.59 -48.74
C SER A 4 -14.61 -33.54 -47.36
N ALA A 5 -13.56 -34.34 -47.16
CA ALA A 5 -12.83 -34.39 -45.89
C ALA A 5 -11.91 -33.18 -45.68
N ILE A 6 -11.30 -32.66 -46.76
CA ILE A 6 -10.39 -31.50 -46.74
C ILE A 6 -11.08 -30.22 -46.23
N PRO A 7 -12.28 -29.82 -46.72
CA PRO A 7 -12.94 -28.62 -46.20
C PRO A 7 -13.40 -28.80 -44.75
N LEU A 8 -13.77 -30.03 -44.35
CA LEU A 8 -14.18 -30.31 -42.97
C LEU A 8 -13.00 -30.22 -42.00
N THR A 9 -11.85 -30.78 -42.35
CA THR A 9 -10.65 -30.69 -41.51
C THR A 9 -10.10 -29.27 -41.46
N ALA A 10 -10.14 -28.54 -42.58
CA ALA A 10 -9.79 -27.12 -42.61
C ALA A 10 -10.71 -26.30 -41.69
N LEU A 11 -12.02 -26.53 -41.73
CA LEU A 11 -12.98 -25.85 -40.86
C LEU A 11 -12.78 -26.18 -39.38
N ALA A 12 -12.49 -27.45 -39.06
CA ALA A 12 -12.17 -27.88 -37.70
C ALA A 12 -10.90 -27.21 -37.18
N MET A 13 -9.86 -27.11 -38.02
CA MET A 13 -8.61 -26.43 -37.68
C MET A 13 -8.84 -24.93 -37.44
N VAL A 14 -9.58 -24.26 -38.32
CA VAL A 14 -9.92 -22.84 -38.15
C VAL A 14 -10.71 -22.63 -36.86
N SER A 15 -11.68 -23.49 -36.57
CA SER A 15 -12.48 -23.41 -35.34
C SER A 15 -11.61 -23.58 -34.09
N LEU A 16 -10.67 -24.53 -34.12
CA LEU A 16 -9.71 -24.74 -33.04
C LEU A 16 -8.81 -23.52 -32.82
N LEU A 17 -8.30 -22.91 -33.89
CA LEU A 17 -7.46 -21.72 -33.82
C LEU A 17 -8.23 -20.51 -33.27
N ILE A 18 -9.49 -20.32 -33.66
CA ILE A 18 -10.36 -19.27 -33.11
C ILE A 18 -10.57 -19.50 -31.61
N ALA A 19 -10.92 -20.73 -31.20
CA ALA A 19 -11.11 -21.06 -29.80
C ALA A 19 -9.83 -20.82 -28.98
N LEU A 20 -8.67 -21.24 -29.49
CA LEU A 20 -7.39 -21.02 -28.83
C LEU A 20 -7.06 -19.53 -28.73
N SER A 21 -7.23 -18.77 -29.81
CA SER A 21 -6.98 -17.33 -29.81
C SER A 21 -7.87 -16.59 -28.81
N LEU A 22 -9.15 -16.96 -28.69
CA LEU A 22 -10.07 -16.38 -27.72
C LEU A 22 -9.67 -16.70 -26.28
N VAL A 23 -9.26 -17.95 -26.02
CA VAL A 23 -8.80 -18.38 -24.70
C VAL A 23 -7.52 -17.66 -24.32
N THR A 24 -6.54 -17.60 -25.22
CA THR A 24 -5.28 -16.88 -24.98
C THR A 24 -5.54 -15.40 -24.70
N TRP A 25 -6.40 -14.74 -25.48
CA TRP A 25 -6.78 -13.34 -25.23
C TRP A 25 -7.38 -13.15 -23.83
N ARG A 26 -8.30 -14.04 -23.43
CA ARG A 26 -8.90 -14.00 -22.10
C ARG A 26 -7.88 -14.28 -20.99
N GLN A 27 -6.97 -15.24 -21.19
CA GLN A 27 -5.91 -15.55 -20.24
C GLN A 27 -4.95 -14.38 -20.05
N THR A 28 -4.52 -13.74 -21.13
CA THR A 28 -3.66 -12.55 -21.07
C THR A 28 -4.31 -11.45 -20.25
N ARG A 29 -5.59 -11.13 -20.51
CA ARG A 29 -6.31 -10.11 -19.75
C ARG A 29 -6.47 -10.45 -18.26
N SER A 30 -6.67 -11.72 -17.94
CA SER A 30 -6.71 -12.17 -16.53
C SER A 30 -5.35 -12.05 -15.85
N LEU A 31 -4.26 -12.36 -16.54
CA LEU A 31 -2.90 -12.20 -16.02
C LEU A 31 -2.53 -10.74 -15.81
N GLU A 32 -2.92 -9.85 -16.73
CA GLU A 32 -2.73 -8.40 -16.58
C GLU A 32 -3.46 -7.85 -15.35
N ALA A 33 -4.71 -8.27 -15.12
CA ALA A 33 -5.48 -7.85 -13.96
C ALA A 33 -4.85 -8.32 -12.64
N LEU A 34 -4.33 -9.55 -12.60
CA LEU A 34 -3.64 -10.09 -11.43
C LEU A 34 -2.30 -9.38 -11.19
N ALA A 35 -1.56 -9.06 -12.24
CA ALA A 35 -0.31 -8.32 -12.14
C ALA A 35 -0.53 -6.89 -11.61
N GLU A 36 -1.62 -6.24 -12.03
CA GLU A 36 -1.98 -4.91 -11.52
C GLU A 36 -2.41 -4.97 -10.05
N LEU A 37 -3.17 -6.00 -9.65
CA LEU A 37 -3.53 -6.21 -8.25
C LEU A 37 -2.29 -6.42 -7.37
N ASP A 38 -1.36 -7.27 -7.79
CA ASP A 38 -0.10 -7.52 -7.07
C ASP A 38 0.75 -6.24 -6.99
N ARG A 39 0.79 -5.41 -8.03
CA ARG A 39 1.44 -4.09 -7.97
C ARG A 39 0.81 -3.20 -6.89
N VAL A 40 -0.52 -3.05 -6.91
CA VAL A 40 -1.24 -2.20 -5.94
C VAL A 40 -1.06 -2.73 -4.51
N GLU A 41 -1.06 -4.04 -4.30
CA GLU A 41 -0.86 -4.64 -2.97
C GLU A 41 0.55 -4.38 -2.43
N ARG A 42 1.58 -4.41 -3.29
CA ARG A 42 2.95 -4.02 -2.92
C ARG A 42 3.04 -2.55 -2.57
N ASP A 43 2.44 -1.67 -3.36
CA ASP A 43 2.43 -0.22 -3.09
C ASP A 43 1.76 0.09 -1.74
N ILE A 44 0.63 -0.55 -1.45
CA ILE A 44 -0.05 -0.42 -0.15
C ILE A 44 0.86 -0.89 0.99
N SER A 45 1.57 -2.00 0.80
CA SER A 45 2.46 -2.56 1.82
C SER A 45 3.64 -1.62 2.11
N LEU A 46 4.23 -1.02 1.07
CA LEU A 46 5.28 0.00 1.21
C LEU A 46 4.77 1.24 1.95
N LEU A 47 3.62 1.79 1.54
CA LEU A 47 3.02 2.96 2.17
C LEU A 47 2.66 2.72 3.64
N ARG A 48 2.24 1.50 3.99
CA ARG A 48 1.99 1.12 5.40
C ARG A 48 3.27 1.12 6.21
N ALA A 49 4.36 0.59 5.66
CA ALA A 49 5.65 0.61 6.34
C ALA A 49 6.16 2.04 6.56
N GLU A 50 6.06 2.90 5.54
CA GLU A 50 6.42 4.32 5.65
C GLU A 50 5.57 5.06 6.68
N LYS A 51 4.25 4.79 6.71
CA LYS A 51 3.35 5.35 7.71
C LYS A 51 3.77 4.95 9.13
N GLU A 52 4.09 3.68 9.34
CA GLU A 52 4.50 3.18 10.65
C GLU A 52 5.83 3.79 11.10
N GLU A 53 6.79 3.95 10.19
CA GLU A 53 8.06 4.63 10.46
C GLU A 53 7.84 6.10 10.83
N LEU A 54 6.94 6.80 10.12
CA LEU A 54 6.60 8.18 10.42
C LEU A 54 5.92 8.30 11.79
N GLU A 55 4.99 7.42 12.12
CA GLU A 55 4.35 7.38 13.44
C GLU A 55 5.36 7.12 14.57
N ARG A 56 6.29 6.18 14.36
CA ARG A 56 7.41 5.94 15.31
C ARG A 56 8.28 7.18 15.48
N THR A 57 8.55 7.90 14.40
CA THR A 57 9.35 9.13 14.42
C THR A 57 8.64 10.24 15.18
N ILE A 58 7.35 10.47 14.91
CA ILE A 58 6.54 11.45 15.64
C ILE A 58 6.55 11.13 17.14
N GLN A 59 6.28 9.88 17.52
CA GLN A 59 6.29 9.47 18.92
C GLN A 59 7.65 9.70 19.58
N SER A 60 8.75 9.43 18.87
CA SER A 60 10.11 9.70 19.36
C SER A 60 10.35 11.19 19.58
N LEU A 61 9.96 12.04 18.62
CA LEU A 61 10.13 13.49 18.68
C LEU A 61 9.26 14.15 19.76
N GLU A 62 8.03 13.66 19.96
CA GLU A 62 7.13 14.10 21.03
C GLU A 62 7.54 13.61 22.41
N SER A 63 8.36 12.55 22.47
CA SER A 63 8.77 11.98 23.74
C SER A 63 9.47 13.03 24.60
N ARG A 64 9.14 13.04 25.89
CA ARG A 64 9.79 13.94 26.87
C ARG A 64 11.31 13.77 26.88
N GLY A 65 11.79 12.56 26.56
CA GLY A 65 13.22 12.27 26.42
C GLY A 65 13.89 13.06 25.29
N HIS A 66 13.17 13.44 24.23
CA HIS A 66 13.68 14.29 23.15
C HIS A 66 13.36 15.78 23.37
N VAL A 67 12.12 16.09 23.79
CA VAL A 67 11.66 17.48 23.98
C VAL A 67 12.39 18.19 25.11
N VAL A 68 12.54 17.55 26.28
CA VAL A 68 13.12 18.20 27.47
C VAL A 68 14.59 18.59 27.26
N PRO A 69 15.48 17.72 26.73
CA PRO A 69 16.85 18.13 26.41
C PRO A 69 16.88 19.24 25.37
N THR A 70 16.12 19.14 24.29
CA THR A 70 16.11 20.15 23.23
C THR A 70 15.64 21.51 23.73
N ALA A 71 14.59 21.55 24.55
CA ALA A 71 14.10 22.79 25.18
C ALA A 71 15.10 23.38 26.17
N ARG A 72 15.83 22.53 26.91
CA ARG A 72 16.90 22.98 27.79
C ARG A 72 18.07 23.58 27.01
N ASP A 73 18.54 22.90 25.97
CA ASP A 73 19.74 23.29 25.25
C ASP A 73 19.50 24.49 24.32
N ARG A 74 18.32 24.57 23.69
CA ARG A 74 18.00 25.65 22.73
C ARG A 74 17.29 26.85 23.35
N LEU A 75 16.46 26.61 24.37
CA LEU A 75 15.59 27.64 24.95
C LEU A 75 15.95 27.96 26.41
N ASN A 76 17.00 27.34 26.97
CA ASN A 76 17.37 27.45 28.39
C ASN A 76 16.19 27.16 29.34
N MET A 77 15.23 26.32 28.90
CA MET A 77 14.08 25.94 29.71
C MET A 77 14.45 24.81 30.67
N ARG A 78 13.91 24.85 31.90
CA ARG A 78 14.07 23.77 32.88
C ARG A 78 12.73 23.20 33.30
N THR A 79 12.73 21.98 33.80
CA THR A 79 11.52 21.38 34.39
C THR A 79 11.13 22.15 35.66
N PRO A 80 9.87 22.60 35.79
CA PRO A 80 9.40 23.29 36.98
C PRO A 80 9.31 22.34 38.17
N THR A 81 9.56 22.88 39.36
CA THR A 81 9.36 22.20 40.65
C THR A 81 7.89 22.29 41.09
N ALA A 82 7.45 21.46 42.05
CA ALA A 82 6.03 21.35 42.41
C ALA A 82 5.37 22.68 42.81
N GLY A 83 6.12 23.62 43.41
CA GLY A 83 5.63 24.94 43.78
C GLY A 83 5.50 25.94 42.61
N GLU A 84 6.01 25.59 41.43
CA GLU A 84 5.98 26.42 40.21
C GLU A 84 4.86 26.00 39.25
N ILE A 85 4.13 24.91 39.55
CA ILE A 85 3.06 24.36 38.71
C ILE A 85 1.72 24.97 39.16
N ILE A 86 1.07 25.73 38.27
CA ILE A 86 -0.28 26.27 38.49
C ILE A 86 -1.29 25.38 37.76
N LEU A 87 -2.17 24.72 38.50
CA LEU A 87 -3.27 23.93 37.95
C LEU A 87 -4.48 24.83 37.76
N LEU A 88 -4.85 25.09 36.50
CA LEU A 88 -6.06 25.82 36.16
C LEU A 88 -7.24 24.83 36.14
N PRO A 89 -8.40 25.17 36.74
CA PRO A 89 -9.60 24.35 36.59
C PRO A 89 -10.02 24.30 35.12
N GLY A 90 -10.25 23.09 34.59
CA GLY A 90 -10.73 22.91 33.22
C GLY A 90 -12.17 23.42 33.07
N ASP A 91 -12.46 24.08 31.95
CA ASP A 91 -13.83 24.51 31.61
C ASP A 91 -14.70 23.25 31.39
N PRO A 92 -15.79 23.05 32.16
CA PRO A 92 -16.61 21.84 32.09
C PRO A 92 -17.57 21.83 30.88
N ARG A 93 -17.17 22.36 29.73
CA ARG A 93 -18.01 22.48 28.53
C ARG A 93 -17.76 21.38 27.51
#